data_AF-A0A388Q8X0-F1
#
_entry.id   AF-A0A388Q8X0-F1
#
_cell.length_a   1.000
_cell.length_b   1.000
_cell.length_c   1.000
_cell.angle_alpha   90.00
_cell.angle_beta   90.00
_cell.angle_gamma   90.00
#
_symmetry.space_group_name_H-M   'P 1'
#
loop_
_entity.id
_entity.type
_entity.pdbx_description
1 polymer ?
#
loop_
_entity_poly.entity_id
_entity_poly.type
_entity_poly.pdbx_seq_one_letter_code
_entity_poly.pdbx_strand_id
1 'polypeptide(L)'
;MTQLLVIGGASLDVLHFAGRTEQAAGGAGMYTAVAASCAGARVSMLAPRPAEMPAPLQPAAQRITWLGPQVTAGELPHFEIAHHGGGRATLVNASWGAEALLNPAHLPADLSIYSCIHIAALSSAQRQLEFLQACRAGGARAFPPARMRVWQPTKPRPCARCWRRRTSSL
;
A
#
# COMPACT_ATOMS: atom_id res chain seq x y z
N MET A 1 20.41 -9.24 -0.33
CA MET A 1 19.43 -8.23 0.10
C MET A 1 18.17 -8.40 -0.75
N THR A 2 16.99 -8.53 -0.14
CA THR A 2 15.72 -8.76 -0.85
C THR A 2 15.29 -7.49 -1.59
N GLN A 3 14.99 -7.61 -2.88
CA GLN A 3 14.41 -6.52 -3.68
C GLN A 3 12.95 -6.82 -4.00
N LEU A 4 12.07 -5.86 -3.69
CA LEU A 4 10.64 -5.95 -3.97
C LEU A 4 10.21 -4.85 -4.93
N LEU A 5 9.33 -5.20 -5.85
CA LEU A 5 8.55 -4.25 -6.62
C LEU A 5 7.12 -4.25 -6.10
N VAL A 6 6.58 -3.08 -5.77
CA VAL A 6 5.17 -2.89 -5.44
C VAL A 6 4.49 -2.14 -6.58
N ILE A 7 3.44 -2.71 -7.14
CA ILE A 7 2.61 -2.07 -8.17
C ILE A 7 1.33 -1.61 -7.47
N GLY A 8 1.21 -0.30 -7.27
CA GLY A 8 0.12 0.28 -6.49
C GLY A 8 0.46 1.69 -6.01
N GLY A 9 -0.55 2.56 -5.99
CA GLY A 9 -0.39 3.98 -5.74
C GLY A 9 -0.28 4.37 -4.26
N ALA A 10 0.01 5.66 -4.08
CA ALA A 10 -0.25 6.40 -2.85
C ALA A 10 -1.50 7.28 -3.02
N SER A 11 -2.13 7.65 -1.92
CA SER A 11 -3.23 8.61 -1.88
C SER A 11 -2.94 9.72 -0.86
N LEU A 12 -3.66 10.82 -0.96
CA LEU A 12 -3.72 11.86 0.07
C LEU A 12 -5.13 11.81 0.65
N ASP A 13 -5.28 11.30 1.87
CA ASP A 13 -6.58 11.01 2.45
C ASP A 13 -6.94 12.04 3.52
N VAL A 14 -8.25 12.18 3.74
CA VAL A 14 -8.83 12.90 4.89
C VAL A 14 -9.48 11.87 5.80
N LEU A 15 -9.04 11.83 7.05
CA LEU A 15 -9.51 10.86 8.03
C LEU A 15 -10.31 11.57 9.12
N HIS A 16 -11.54 11.14 9.36
CA HIS A 16 -12.35 11.58 10.50
C HIS A 16 -12.39 10.49 11.56
N PHE A 17 -11.93 10.79 12.78
CA PHE A 17 -11.97 9.84 13.90
C PHE A 17 -11.90 10.57 15.24
N ALA A 18 -12.62 10.07 16.25
CA ALA A 18 -12.60 10.62 17.61
C ALA A 18 -12.80 12.16 17.67
N GLY A 19 -13.67 12.70 16.81
CA GLY A 19 -13.94 14.15 16.72
C GLY A 19 -12.84 14.97 16.03
N ARG A 20 -11.83 14.33 15.44
CA ARG A 20 -10.74 14.96 14.70
C ARG A 20 -10.88 14.74 13.21
N THR A 21 -10.30 15.66 12.44
CA THR A 21 -10.09 15.54 11.00
C THR A 21 -8.61 15.70 10.73
N GLU A 22 -7.99 14.72 10.07
CA GLU A 22 -6.55 14.71 9.79
C GLU A 22 -6.29 14.46 8.31
N GLN A 23 -5.28 15.12 7.75
CA GLN A 23 -4.76 14.76 6.44
C GLN A 23 -3.67 13.71 6.60
N ALA A 24 -3.72 12.65 5.80
CA ALA A 24 -2.82 11.52 5.91
C ALA A 24 -2.35 11.02 4.54
N ALA A 25 -1.15 10.45 4.52
CA ALA A 25 -0.72 9.64 3.39
C ALA A 25 -1.42 8.28 3.41
N GLY A 26 -1.94 7.89 2.25
CA GLY A 26 -2.69 6.66 2.06
C GLY A 26 -2.22 5.80 0.90
N GLY A 27 -3.03 4.79 0.59
CA GLY A 27 -2.83 3.88 -0.52
C GLY A 27 -2.18 2.55 -0.09
N ALA A 28 -2.86 1.44 -0.40
CA ALA A 28 -2.42 0.10 -0.04
C ALA A 28 -1.05 -0.26 -0.66
N GLY A 29 -0.76 0.24 -1.87
CA GLY A 29 0.56 0.09 -2.49
C GLY A 29 1.64 0.78 -1.67
N MET A 30 1.44 2.04 -1.32
CA MET A 30 2.36 2.81 -0.49
C MET A 30 2.59 2.16 0.89
N TYR A 31 1.52 1.77 1.59
CA TYR A 31 1.63 1.10 2.89
C TYR A 31 2.46 -0.19 2.80
N THR A 32 2.21 -1.00 1.76
CA THR A 32 2.97 -2.25 1.55
C THR A 32 4.44 -1.96 1.26
N ALA A 33 4.73 -0.96 0.42
CA ALA A 33 6.08 -0.59 0.04
C ALA A 33 6.89 -0.07 1.24
N VAL A 34 6.30 0.82 2.04
CA VAL A 34 6.94 1.36 3.25
C VAL A 34 7.13 0.26 4.30
N ALA A 35 6.13 -0.61 4.51
CA ALA A 35 6.25 -1.72 5.46
C ALA A 35 7.38 -2.69 5.07
N ALA A 36 7.50 -3.03 3.78
CA ALA A 36 8.59 -3.87 3.28
C ALA A 36 9.97 -3.21 3.45
N SER A 37 10.07 -1.89 3.22
CA SER A 37 11.29 -1.11 3.47
C SER A 37 11.66 -1.11 4.95
N CYS A 38 10.70 -0.87 5.84
CA CYS A 38 10.89 -0.96 7.30
C CYS A 38 11.32 -2.37 7.77
N ALA A 39 10.95 -3.42 7.04
CA ALA A 39 11.41 -4.80 7.29
C ALA A 39 12.80 -5.11 6.71
N GLY A 40 13.51 -4.12 6.14
CA GLY A 40 14.88 -4.25 5.65
C GLY A 40 15.01 -4.61 4.17
N ALA A 41 13.92 -4.61 3.40
CA ALA A 41 14.00 -4.83 1.96
C ALA A 41 14.33 -3.53 1.20
N ARG A 42 14.95 -3.67 0.03
CA ARG A 42 15.05 -2.58 -0.95
C ARG A 42 13.79 -2.59 -1.80
N VAL A 43 13.07 -1.47 -1.84
CA VAL A 43 11.73 -1.44 -2.45
C VAL A 43 11.66 -0.40 -3.56
N SER A 44 11.20 -0.85 -4.72
CA SER A 44 10.69 0.01 -5.80
C SER A 44 9.17 -0.01 -5.77
N MET A 45 8.53 1.13 -6.04
CA MET A 45 7.08 1.25 -6.17
C MET A 45 6.73 1.87 -7.51
N LEU A 46 5.95 1.15 -8.31
CA LEU A 46 5.37 1.65 -9.55
C LEU A 46 4.02 2.32 -9.25
N ALA A 47 4.00 3.65 -9.33
CA ALA A 47 2.89 4.53 -8.97
C ALA A 47 2.96 5.87 -9.73
N PRO A 48 1.85 6.60 -9.92
CA PRO A 48 1.93 8.01 -10.26
C PRO A 48 2.75 8.77 -9.22
N ARG A 49 3.72 9.56 -9.67
CA ARG A 49 4.65 10.31 -8.83
C ARG A 49 4.38 11.80 -8.94
N PRO A 50 3.96 12.46 -7.85
CA PRO A 50 3.95 13.92 -7.79
C PRO A 50 5.28 14.53 -8.21
N ALA A 51 5.23 15.52 -9.10
CA ALA A 51 6.37 16.34 -9.49
C ALA A 51 7.03 16.99 -8.28
N GLU A 52 6.19 17.58 -7.43
CA GLU A 52 6.54 18.04 -6.09
C GLU A 52 5.90 17.11 -5.07
N MET A 53 6.72 16.56 -4.19
CA MET A 53 6.27 15.58 -3.20
C MET A 53 5.49 16.25 -2.06
N PRO A 54 4.19 15.92 -1.86
CA PRO A 54 3.41 16.47 -0.75
C PRO A 54 4.00 16.07 0.59
N ALA A 55 3.90 16.96 1.59
CA ALA A 55 4.47 16.73 2.92
C ALA A 55 4.09 15.38 3.56
N PRO A 56 2.84 14.90 3.48
CA PRO A 56 2.48 13.58 4.02
C PRO A 56 3.24 12.40 3.39
N LEU A 57 3.66 12.52 2.12
CA LEU A 57 4.34 11.46 1.37
C LEU A 57 5.87 11.55 1.42
N GLN A 58 6.44 12.64 1.91
CA GLN A 58 7.89 12.82 2.05
C GLN A 58 8.58 11.66 2.79
N PRO A 59 8.05 11.13 3.93
CA PRO A 59 8.68 10.01 4.63
C PRO A 59 8.71 8.73 3.79
N ALA A 60 7.70 8.49 2.96
CA ALA A 60 7.69 7.35 2.05
C ALA A 60 8.73 7.56 0.94
N ALA A 61 8.73 8.75 0.32
CA ALA A 61 9.66 9.10 -0.76
C ALA A 61 11.14 8.95 -0.39
N GLN A 62 11.49 9.15 0.88
CA GLN A 62 12.86 8.96 1.39
C GLN A 62 13.24 7.48 1.56
N ARG A 63 12.26 6.57 1.63
CA ARG A 63 12.46 5.14 1.96
C ARG A 63 12.36 4.20 0.75
N ILE A 64 11.61 4.60 -0.27
CA ILE A 64 11.30 3.74 -1.43
C ILE A 64 11.68 4.45 -2.74
N THR A 65 12.08 3.67 -3.73
CA THR A 65 12.33 4.17 -5.09
C THR A 65 11.01 4.24 -5.84
N TRP A 66 10.62 5.42 -6.31
CA TRP A 66 9.42 5.58 -7.14
C TRP A 66 9.71 5.42 -8.63
N LEU A 67 8.81 4.71 -9.30
CA LEU A 67 8.77 4.49 -10.75
C LEU A 67 7.38 4.89 -11.23
N GLY A 68 7.25 5.34 -12.47
CA GLY A 68 5.96 5.63 -13.08
C GLY A 68 5.82 7.08 -13.57
N PRO A 69 4.62 7.44 -14.07
CA PRO A 69 4.38 8.74 -14.70
C PRO A 69 4.43 9.86 -13.65
N GLN A 70 4.95 11.01 -14.08
CA GLN A 70 4.94 12.22 -13.27
C GLN A 70 3.55 12.88 -13.35
N VAL A 71 3.03 13.31 -12.22
CA VAL A 71 1.70 13.95 -12.07
C VAL A 71 1.78 15.13 -11.10
N THR A 72 0.72 15.92 -11.00
CA THR A 72 0.54 16.91 -9.93
C THR A 72 0.00 16.25 -8.66
N ALA A 73 0.16 16.91 -7.50
CA ALA A 73 -0.36 16.39 -6.24
C ALA A 73 -1.89 16.25 -6.23
N GLY A 74 -2.61 17.15 -6.91
CA GLY A 74 -4.07 17.11 -7.02
C GLY A 74 -4.60 15.98 -7.91
N GLU A 75 -3.74 15.39 -8.73
CA GLU A 75 -4.07 14.21 -9.54
C GLU A 75 -3.85 12.90 -8.76
N LEU A 76 -3.32 12.93 -7.54
CA LEU A 76 -3.28 11.72 -6.73
C LEU A 76 -4.70 11.27 -6.32
N PRO A 77 -4.91 9.97 -6.07
CA PRO A 77 -6.11 9.52 -5.41
C PRO A 77 -6.33 10.24 -4.07
N HIS A 78 -7.59 10.51 -3.76
CA HIS A 78 -8.01 11.19 -2.54
C HIS A 78 -9.23 10.47 -1.96
N PHE A 79 -9.13 10.01 -0.72
CA PHE A 79 -10.22 9.35 -0.03
C PHE A 79 -10.57 10.10 1.26
N GLU A 80 -11.85 10.38 1.44
CA GLU A 80 -12.38 10.92 2.69
C GLU A 80 -13.02 9.76 3.45
N ILE A 81 -12.48 9.44 4.63
CA ILE A 81 -12.83 8.23 5.37
C ILE A 81 -13.24 8.60 6.79
N ALA A 82 -14.49 8.30 7.16
CA ALA A 82 -14.99 8.47 8.51
C ALA A 82 -14.93 7.16 9.29
N HIS A 83 -14.18 7.14 10.39
CA HIS A 83 -14.09 6.03 11.32
C HIS A 83 -15.05 6.22 12.50
N HIS A 84 -15.88 5.22 12.76
CA HIS A 84 -16.96 5.28 13.74
C HIS A 84 -16.70 4.48 15.02
N GLY A 85 -15.49 3.95 15.19
CA GLY A 85 -15.18 2.97 16.23
C GLY A 85 -15.65 1.55 15.86
N GLY A 86 -15.27 0.56 16.68
CA GLY A 86 -15.65 -0.84 16.46
C GLY A 86 -15.15 -1.46 15.15
N GLY A 87 -14.11 -0.89 14.53
CA GLY A 87 -13.60 -1.31 13.23
C GLY A 87 -14.44 -0.88 12.03
N ARG A 88 -15.47 -0.04 12.23
CA ARG A 88 -16.33 0.46 11.17
C ARG A 88 -15.79 1.76 10.58
N ALA A 89 -15.73 1.82 9.26
CA ALA A 89 -15.40 3.03 8.51
C ALA A 89 -16.36 3.22 7.34
N THR A 90 -16.58 4.47 6.93
CA THR A 90 -17.35 4.85 5.75
C THR A 90 -16.45 5.64 4.82
N LEU A 91 -16.42 5.26 3.55
CA LEU A 91 -15.84 6.07 2.49
C LEU A 91 -16.85 7.17 2.14
N VAL A 92 -16.59 8.38 2.62
CA VAL A 92 -17.46 9.56 2.47
C VAL A 92 -17.35 10.12 1.06
N ASN A 93 -16.13 10.22 0.55
CA ASN A 93 -15.83 10.70 -0.79
C ASN A 93 -14.60 9.96 -1.36
N ALA A 94 -14.56 9.82 -2.69
CA ALA A 94 -13.50 9.10 -3.37
C ALA A 94 -13.18 9.72 -4.74
N SER A 95 -11.91 10.05 -4.93
CA SER A 95 -11.29 10.32 -6.22
C SER A 95 -10.20 9.29 -6.47
N TRP A 96 -10.28 8.58 -7.59
CA TRP A 96 -9.28 7.57 -7.98
C TRP A 96 -8.03 8.20 -8.64
N GLY A 97 -8.11 9.48 -9.02
CA GLY A 97 -7.01 10.24 -9.58
C GLY A 97 -6.29 9.54 -10.74
N ALA A 98 -4.98 9.70 -10.77
CA ALA A 98 -4.08 9.25 -11.82
C ALA A 98 -3.75 7.75 -11.78
N GLU A 99 -4.42 6.92 -10.97
CA GLU A 99 -4.16 5.47 -10.97
C GLU A 99 -4.37 4.85 -12.37
N ALA A 100 -5.31 5.40 -13.14
CA ALA A 100 -5.59 5.00 -14.52
C ALA A 100 -4.38 5.19 -15.46
N LEU A 101 -3.48 6.14 -15.15
CA LEU A 101 -2.27 6.38 -15.94
C LEU A 101 -1.23 5.26 -15.77
N LEU A 102 -1.37 4.40 -14.77
CA LEU A 102 -0.51 3.23 -14.65
C LEU A 102 -0.73 2.30 -15.85
N ASN A 103 0.39 1.90 -16.47
CA ASN A 103 0.42 1.04 -17.63
C ASN A 103 1.58 0.05 -17.45
N PRO A 104 1.42 -1.23 -17.85
CA PRO A 104 2.52 -2.19 -17.91
C PRO A 104 3.79 -1.71 -18.61
N ALA A 105 3.69 -0.79 -19.58
CA ALA A 105 4.83 -0.17 -20.24
C ALA A 105 5.74 0.63 -19.29
N HIS A 106 5.27 1.00 -18.10
CA HIS A 106 6.08 1.64 -17.06
C HIS A 106 6.87 0.65 -16.20
N LEU A 107 6.70 -0.67 -16.41
CA LEU A 107 7.54 -1.67 -15.74
C LEU A 107 8.99 -1.56 -16.21
N PRO A 108 9.98 -1.78 -15.33
CA PRO A 108 11.36 -1.97 -15.75
C PRO A 108 11.48 -3.10 -16.77
N ALA A 109 12.39 -2.93 -17.74
CA ALA A 109 12.63 -3.95 -18.77
C ALA A 109 13.17 -5.27 -18.20
N ASP A 110 13.93 -5.20 -17.10
CA ASP A 110 14.42 -6.37 -16.36
C ASP A 110 13.73 -6.45 -14.99
N LEU A 111 12.90 -7.48 -14.81
CA LEU A 111 12.23 -7.77 -13.55
C LEU A 111 12.92 -8.88 -12.75
N SER A 112 13.98 -9.50 -13.29
CA SER A 112 14.68 -10.63 -12.65
C SER A 112 15.39 -10.23 -11.35
N ILE A 113 15.72 -8.94 -11.21
CA ILE A 113 16.29 -8.35 -9.99
C ILE A 113 15.33 -8.43 -8.80
N TYR A 114 14.01 -8.44 -9.05
CA TYR A 114 13.01 -8.47 -8.01
C TYR A 114 12.77 -9.89 -7.55
N SER A 115 13.10 -10.13 -6.29
CA SER A 115 12.80 -11.39 -5.62
C SER A 115 11.31 -11.59 -5.37
N CYS A 116 10.51 -10.52 -5.36
CA CYS A 116 9.05 -10.56 -5.23
C CYS A 116 8.41 -9.32 -5.88
N ILE A 117 7.28 -9.51 -6.54
CA ILE A 117 6.44 -8.44 -7.07
C ILE A 117 5.07 -8.54 -6.41
N HIS A 118 4.66 -7.46 -5.74
CA HIS A 118 3.34 -7.33 -5.13
C HIS A 118 2.46 -6.41 -5.98
N ILE A 119 1.33 -6.91 -6.46
CA ILE A 119 0.30 -6.11 -7.14
C ILE A 119 -0.78 -5.80 -6.12
N ALA A 120 -0.89 -4.53 -5.71
CA ALA A 120 -1.90 -4.07 -4.77
C ALA A 120 -3.30 -4.06 -5.40
N ALA A 121 -4.32 -3.73 -4.62
CA ALA A 121 -5.65 -3.44 -5.14
C ALA A 121 -5.59 -2.23 -6.08
N LEU A 122 -5.69 -2.49 -7.39
CA LEU A 122 -5.91 -1.47 -8.41
C LEU A 122 -7.42 -1.33 -8.64
N SER A 123 -7.82 -0.29 -9.38
CA SER A 123 -9.22 0.00 -9.73
C SER A 123 -10.02 -1.16 -10.34
N SER A 124 -9.37 -2.18 -10.91
CA SER A 124 -10.05 -3.41 -11.34
C SER A 124 -9.17 -4.65 -11.32
N ALA A 125 -9.81 -5.82 -11.19
CA ALA A 125 -9.14 -7.12 -11.32
C ALA A 125 -8.49 -7.30 -12.71
N GLN A 126 -9.09 -6.72 -13.74
CA GLN A 126 -8.55 -6.74 -15.10
C GLN A 126 -7.20 -6.03 -15.18
N ARG A 127 -7.06 -4.85 -14.55
CA ARG A 127 -5.78 -4.14 -14.47
C ARG A 127 -4.73 -4.93 -13.70
N GLN A 128 -5.13 -5.57 -12.59
CA GLN A 128 -4.22 -6.44 -11.85
C GLN A 128 -3.72 -7.61 -12.71
N LEU A 129 -4.61 -8.21 -13.52
CA LEU A 129 -4.26 -9.28 -14.45
C LEU A 129 -3.30 -8.82 -15.56
N GLU A 130 -3.52 -7.63 -16.13
CA GLU A 130 -2.63 -7.04 -17.14
C GLU A 130 -1.20 -6.86 -16.59
N PHE A 131 -1.06 -6.30 -15.39
CA PHE A 131 0.24 -6.18 -14.73
C PHE A 131 0.86 -7.54 -14.42
N LEU A 132 0.06 -8.51 -13.97
CA LEU A 132 0.56 -9.87 -13.71
C LEU A 132 1.12 -10.52 -14.99
N GLN A 133 0.40 -10.41 -16.10
CA GLN A 133 0.82 -10.95 -17.40
C GLN A 133 2.11 -10.29 -17.88
N ALA A 134 2.19 -8.96 -17.80
CA ALA A 134 3.39 -8.22 -18.17
C ALA A 134 4.59 -8.57 -17.28
N CYS A 135 4.39 -8.74 -15.98
CA CYS A 135 5.45 -9.16 -15.07
C CYS A 135 6.00 -10.55 -15.44
N ARG A 136 5.12 -11.50 -15.77
CA ARG A 136 5.52 -12.84 -16.22
C ARG A 136 6.31 -12.79 -17.53
N ALA A 137 5.86 -11.97 -18.48
CA ALA A 137 6.58 -11.77 -19.74
C ALA A 137 7.96 -11.13 -19.54
N GLY A 138 8.09 -10.21 -18.57
CA GLY A 138 9.35 -9.53 -18.22
C GLY A 138 10.32 -10.35 -17.35
N GLY A 139 10.11 -11.66 -17.22
CA GLY A 139 11.03 -12.54 -16.49
C GLY A 139 10.93 -12.49 -14.97
N ALA A 140 9.82 -11.96 -14.42
CA ALA A 140 9.57 -12.05 -13.00
C ALA A 140 9.59 -13.51 -12.54
N ARG A 141 10.32 -13.79 -11.47
CA ARG A 141 10.37 -15.14 -10.90
C ARG A 141 8.97 -15.58 -10.52
N ALA A 142 8.50 -16.66 -11.13
CA ALA A 142 7.30 -17.33 -10.67
C ALA A 142 7.59 -17.82 -9.25
N PHE A 143 6.92 -17.23 -8.25
CA PHE A 143 6.77 -17.97 -7.01
C PHE A 143 5.94 -19.21 -7.33
N PRO A 144 6.34 -20.42 -6.89
CA PRO A 144 5.39 -21.52 -6.85
C PRO A 144 4.16 -21.00 -6.11
N PRO A 145 2.93 -21.39 -6.50
CA PRO A 145 1.71 -20.87 -5.89
C PRO A 145 1.77 -21.14 -4.38
N ALA A 146 2.24 -20.15 -3.63
CA ALA A 146 2.16 -20.15 -2.19
C ALA A 146 0.66 -20.13 -1.95
N ARG A 147 0.14 -21.25 -1.44
CA ARG A 147 -1.25 -21.42 -1.02
C ARG A 147 -1.75 -20.06 -0.55
N MET A 148 -2.71 -19.51 -1.28
CA MET A 148 -3.44 -18.32 -0.90
C MET A 148 -4.04 -18.61 0.48
N ARG A 149 -3.29 -18.28 1.54
CA ARG A 149 -3.82 -18.26 2.89
C ARG A 149 -4.60 -16.96 2.94
N VAL A 150 -5.88 -17.07 2.61
CA VAL A 150 -6.87 -16.13 3.11
C VAL A 150 -6.59 -15.99 4.59
N TRP A 151 -6.19 -14.79 5.02
CA TRP A 151 -6.16 -14.46 6.42
C TRP A 151 -7.60 -14.56 6.92
N GLN A 152 -7.94 -15.70 7.53
CA GLN A 152 -9.12 -15.79 8.35
C GLN A 152 -8.72 -15.22 9.71
N PRO A 153 -9.43 -14.22 10.25
CA PRO A 153 -9.26 -13.83 11.64
C PRO A 153 -9.63 -15.03 12.50
N THR A 154 -8.65 -15.84 12.88
CA THR A 154 -8.85 -16.78 13.98
C THR A 154 -9.11 -15.94 15.21
N LYS A 155 -10.28 -16.12 15.83
CA LYS A 155 -10.66 -15.50 17.10
C LYS A 155 -9.43 -15.44 18.03
N PRO A 156 -9.14 -14.29 18.66
CA PRO A 156 -8.07 -14.24 19.65
C PRO A 156 -8.38 -15.28 20.72
N ARG A 157 -7.53 -16.30 20.85
CA ARG A 157 -7.51 -17.13 22.04
C ARG A 157 -7.07 -16.20 23.18
N PRO A 158 -7.80 -16.12 24.30
CA PRO A 158 -7.37 -15.28 25.40
C PRO A 158 -6.02 -15.80 25.91
N CYS A 159 -4.98 -15.00 25.74
CA CYS A 159 -3.67 -15.24 26.34
C CYS A 159 -3.83 -14.99 27.85
N ALA A 160 -4.03 -16.06 28.61
CA ALA A 160 -4.29 -16.05 30.05
C ALA A 160 -3.09 -15.63 30.93
N ARG A 161 -2.18 -14.75 30.46
CA ARG A 161 -0.94 -14.45 31.18
C ARG A 161 -0.51 -12.99 31.32
N CYS A 162 -1.28 -12.00 30.87
CA CYS A 162 -0.86 -10.59 30.97
C CYS A 162 -1.82 -9.63 31.70
N TRP A 163 -2.78 -10.12 32.49
CA TRP A 163 -3.60 -9.26 33.37
C TRP A 163 -3.43 -9.65 34.84
N ARG A 164 -2.38 -9.13 35.48
CA ARG A 164 -2.45 -8.74 36.90
C ARG A 164 -2.25 -7.24 36.98
N ARG A 165 -3.36 -6.50 37.01
CA ARG A 165 -3.39 -5.17 37.59
C ARG A 165 -3.06 -5.31 39.07
N ARG A 166 -2.08 -4.54 39.54
CA ARG A 166 -1.99 -4.13 40.94
C ARG A 166 -3.04 -3.05 41.15
N THR A 167 -4.08 -3.42 41.87
CA THR A 167 -4.97 -2.58 42.70
C THR A 167 -5.37 -3.55 43.83
N SER A 168 -5.21 -3.34 45.12
CA SER A 168 -4.88 -2.19 45.96
C SER A 168 -4.96 -2.72 47.40
N SER A 169 -4.20 -2.22 48.35
CA SER A 169 -4.61 -2.21 49.77
C SER A 169 -3.79 -1.17 50.53
N LEU A 170 -4.54 -0.25 51.15
CA LEU A 170 -4.34 0.36 52.47
C LEU A 170 -2.93 0.84 52.85
#